data_AF-A0A0G3G4S1-F1
#
_entry.id   AF-A0A0G3G4S1-F1
#
_cell.length_a   1.000
_cell.length_b   1.000
_cell.length_c   1.000
_cell.angle_alpha   90.00
_cell.angle_beta   90.00
_cell.angle_gamma   90.00
#
_symmetry.space_group_name_H-M   'P 1'
#
loop_
_entity.id
_entity.type
_entity.pdbx_description
1 polymer ?
#
loop_
_entity_poly.entity_id
_entity_poly.type
_entity_poly.pdbx_seq_one_letter_code
_entity_poly.pdbx_strand_id
1 'polypeptide(L)'
;MRFLIRTFFRGVRLILTPFMLIGERVSRPRGIERDPADQARIDEQTQRLALYHFPACPFCIKARRAMQRLSLDIELRNAQATGPWREELQNEGGRLQVPCLRIEEEDGSVRWLYESDAIIRYLRERFDPAQTTDPTPAPNSPPRS
;
A
#
# COMPACT_ATOMS: atom_id res chain seq x y z
N MET A 1 -4.44 32.51 39.24
CA MET A 1 -3.26 32.23 38.38
C MET A 1 -3.27 30.87 37.64
N ARG A 2 -4.40 30.14 37.55
CA ARG A 2 -4.49 28.84 36.81
C ARG A 2 -5.18 28.93 35.42
N PHE A 3 -5.85 30.05 35.12
CA PHE A 3 -6.63 30.25 33.89
C PHE A 3 -5.79 30.76 32.71
N LEU A 4 -4.77 31.58 32.98
CA LEU A 4 -3.86 32.10 31.96
C LEU A 4 -2.96 31.00 31.35
N ILE A 5 -2.52 30.04 32.15
CA ILE A 5 -1.67 28.92 31.70
C ILE A 5 -2.48 27.97 30.79
N ARG A 6 -3.73 27.66 31.17
CA ARG A 6 -4.63 26.78 30.38
C ARG A 6 -5.00 27.36 29.02
N THR A 7 -5.26 28.67 28.95
CA THR A 7 -5.60 29.36 27.70
C THR A 7 -4.38 29.52 26.81
N PHE A 8 -3.21 29.79 27.38
CA PHE A 8 -1.94 29.80 26.68
C PHE A 8 -1.62 28.46 26.01
N PHE A 9 -1.65 27.34 26.75
CA PHE A 9 -1.42 26.01 26.17
C PHE A 9 -2.46 25.63 25.10
N ARG A 10 -3.70 26.11 25.23
CA ARG A 10 -4.75 25.89 24.22
C ARG A 10 -4.48 26.67 22.94
N GLY A 11 -4.01 27.92 23.04
CA GLY A 11 -3.60 28.73 21.89
C GLY A 11 -2.37 28.16 21.19
N VAL A 12 -1.36 27.75 21.96
CA VAL A 12 -0.14 27.12 21.44
C VAL A 12 -0.46 25.82 20.71
N ARG A 13 -1.36 24.98 21.23
CA ARG A 13 -1.80 23.75 20.55
C ARG A 13 -2.55 24.04 19.25
N LEU A 14 -3.40 25.06 19.22
CA LEU A 14 -4.14 25.45 18.01
C LEU A 14 -3.23 25.96 16.88
N ILE A 15 -2.06 26.51 17.21
CA ILE A 15 -1.10 27.01 16.23
C ILE A 15 -0.05 25.94 15.88
N LEU A 16 0.53 25.24 16.84
CA LEU A 16 1.57 24.23 16.57
C LEU A 16 1.05 23.04 15.76
N THR A 17 -0.19 22.59 16.02
CA THR A 17 -0.76 21.42 15.33
C THR A 17 -0.88 21.61 13.81
N PRO A 18 -1.46 22.69 13.26
CA PRO A 18 -1.50 22.89 11.80
C PRO A 18 -0.12 23.05 11.18
N PHE A 19 0.84 23.71 11.84
CA PHE A 19 2.22 23.83 11.33
C PHE A 19 2.94 22.47 11.28
N MET A 20 2.76 21.62 12.29
CA MET A 20 3.30 20.26 12.30
C MET A 20 2.68 19.39 11.19
N LEU A 21 1.37 19.51 10.96
CA LEU A 21 0.66 18.81 9.88
C LEU A 21 1.08 19.27 8.48
N ILE A 22 1.44 20.56 8.31
CA ILE A 22 1.99 21.09 7.05
C ILE A 22 3.38 20.50 6.78
N GLY A 23 4.23 20.36 7.80
CA GLY A 23 5.56 19.77 7.68
C GLY A 23 5.55 18.31 7.22
N GLU A 24 4.62 17.50 7.72
CA GLU A 24 4.45 16.09 7.29
C GLU A 24 3.92 15.95 5.85
N ARG A 25 3.39 17.01 5.24
CA ARG A 25 2.89 17.00 3.87
C ARG A 25 3.99 17.21 2.84
N VAL A 26 5.07 17.90 3.19
CA VAL A 26 6.19 18.23 2.28
C VAL A 26 7.10 17.03 2.00
N SER A 27 7.19 16.07 2.91
CA SER A 27 8.08 14.90 2.80
C SER A 27 7.40 13.65 2.23
N ARG A 28 6.10 13.71 1.88
CA ARG A 28 5.42 12.58 1.26
C ARG A 28 5.78 12.51 -0.22
N PRO A 29 6.22 11.35 -0.75
CA PRO A 29 6.41 11.18 -2.18
C PRO A 29 5.07 11.49 -2.87
N ARG A 30 5.06 12.38 -3.87
CA ARG A 30 3.87 12.60 -4.71
C ARG A 30 3.51 11.26 -5.35
N GLY A 31 2.34 10.75 -5.01
CA GLY A 31 1.75 9.65 -5.76
C GLY A 31 1.41 10.10 -7.18
N ILE A 32 1.20 9.14 -8.08
CA ILE A 32 0.73 9.40 -9.44
C ILE A 32 -0.60 10.18 -9.36
N GLU A 33 -0.68 11.26 -10.14
CA GLU A 33 -1.89 12.06 -10.29
C GLU A 33 -2.70 11.51 -11.47
N ARG A 34 -3.96 11.13 -11.22
CA ARG A 34 -4.88 10.55 -12.20
C ARG A 34 -6.13 11.42 -12.32
N ASP A 35 -6.84 11.28 -13.43
CA ASP A 35 -8.20 11.81 -13.53
C ASP A 35 -9.08 11.17 -12.43
N PRO A 36 -10.02 11.90 -11.82
CA PRO A 36 -10.90 11.35 -10.78
C PRO A 36 -11.67 10.10 -11.21
N ALA A 37 -12.10 10.00 -12.47
CA ALA A 37 -12.79 8.82 -12.97
C ALA A 37 -11.84 7.61 -13.07
N ASP A 38 -10.59 7.84 -13.45
CA ASP A 38 -9.57 6.79 -13.49
C ASP A 38 -9.20 6.32 -12.09
N GLN A 39 -9.05 7.25 -11.15
CA GLN A 39 -8.74 6.91 -9.76
C GLN A 39 -9.87 6.08 -9.14
N ALA A 40 -11.14 6.43 -9.37
CA ALA A 40 -12.27 5.65 -8.87
C ALA A 40 -12.27 4.20 -9.39
N ARG A 41 -11.93 3.98 -10.66
CA ARG A 41 -11.78 2.62 -11.22
C ARG A 41 -10.65 1.84 -10.57
N ILE A 42 -9.53 2.51 -10.30
CA ILE A 42 -8.37 1.89 -9.63
C ILE A 42 -8.74 1.55 -8.19
N ASP A 43 -9.43 2.44 -7.48
CA ASP A 43 -9.86 2.23 -6.10
C ASP A 43 -10.84 1.05 -5.98
N GLU A 44 -11.76 0.89 -6.94
CA GLU A 44 -12.63 -0.30 -7.03
C GLU A 44 -11.82 -1.58 -7.22
N GLN A 45 -10.79 -1.56 -8.06
CA GLN A 45 -9.90 -2.71 -8.26
C GLN A 45 -9.06 -3.01 -7.01
N THR A 46 -8.60 -1.99 -6.28
CA THR A 46 -7.76 -2.18 -5.08
C THR A 46 -8.54 -2.66 -3.87
N GLN A 47 -9.86 -2.49 -3.81
CA GLN A 47 -10.73 -3.08 -2.77
C GLN A 47 -10.66 -4.61 -2.73
N ARG A 48 -10.33 -5.25 -3.85
CA ARG A 48 -10.13 -6.70 -3.96
C ARG A 48 -8.74 -7.16 -3.52
N LEU A 49 -7.90 -6.22 -3.09
CA LEU A 49 -6.54 -6.46 -2.64
C LEU A 49 -6.41 -6.16 -1.15
N ALA A 50 -5.64 -6.97 -0.44
CA ALA A 50 -5.26 -6.68 0.94
C ALA A 50 -3.79 -7.04 1.19
N LEU A 51 -3.04 -6.10 1.79
CA LEU A 51 -1.64 -6.30 2.15
C LEU A 51 -1.52 -6.67 3.64
N TYR A 52 -1.10 -7.90 3.88
CA TYR A 52 -0.69 -8.38 5.19
C TYR A 52 0.72 -7.89 5.49
N HIS A 53 0.86 -7.19 6.61
CA HIS A 53 2.11 -6.53 6.93
C HIS A 53 2.40 -6.56 8.43
N PHE A 54 3.67 -6.34 8.76
CA PHE A 54 4.09 -5.92 10.09
C PHE A 54 4.45 -4.42 10.05
N PRO A 55 4.09 -3.62 11.08
CA PRO A 55 4.39 -2.19 11.12
C PRO A 55 5.89 -1.87 10.94
N ALA A 56 6.75 -2.60 11.66
CA ALA A 56 8.20 -2.35 11.74
C ALA A 56 9.06 -3.14 10.72
N CYS A 57 8.45 -3.89 9.79
CA CYS A 57 9.20 -4.71 8.82
C CYS A 57 9.71 -3.85 7.64
N PRO A 58 11.02 -3.89 7.30
CA PRO A 58 11.59 -3.10 6.20
C PRO A 58 10.99 -3.48 4.83
N PHE A 59 10.73 -4.76 4.59
CA PHE A 59 10.11 -5.24 3.35
C PHE A 59 8.66 -4.79 3.22
N CYS A 60 7.92 -4.76 4.32
CA CYS A 60 6.56 -4.21 4.36
C CYS A 60 6.56 -2.71 4.07
N ILE A 61 7.51 -1.96 4.64
CA ILE A 61 7.68 -0.53 4.36
C ILE A 61 7.96 -0.31 2.86
N LYS A 62 8.78 -1.17 2.24
CA LYS A 62 9.08 -1.13 0.79
C LYS A 62 7.80 -1.27 -0.04
N ALA A 63 6.97 -2.26 0.25
CA ALA A 63 5.69 -2.48 -0.44
C ALA A 63 4.72 -1.30 -0.25
N ARG A 64 4.54 -0.82 0.99
CA ARG A 64 3.68 0.35 1.28
C ARG A 64 4.13 1.61 0.54
N ARG A 65 5.44 1.84 0.44
CA ARG A 65 5.97 2.97 -0.36
C ARG A 65 5.65 2.84 -1.84
N ALA A 66 5.63 1.63 -2.39
CA ALA A 66 5.21 1.41 -3.77
C ALA A 66 3.71 1.68 -3.95
N MET A 67 2.86 1.21 -3.04
CA MET A 67 1.42 1.53 -3.04
C MET A 67 1.17 3.04 -3.01
N GLN A 68 1.87 3.77 -2.13
CA GLN A 68 1.76 5.23 -2.03
C GLN A 68 2.21 5.94 -3.31
N ARG A 69 3.31 5.49 -3.93
CA ARG A 69 3.80 6.04 -5.21
C ARG A 69 2.79 5.81 -6.33
N LEU A 70 2.14 4.65 -6.35
CA LEU A 70 1.12 4.30 -7.32
C LEU A 70 -0.26 4.87 -6.97
N SER A 71 -0.41 5.65 -5.89
CA SER A 71 -1.68 6.16 -5.38
C SER A 71 -2.75 5.06 -5.28
N LEU A 72 -2.40 3.93 -4.64
CA LEU A 72 -3.30 2.79 -4.46
C LEU A 72 -3.88 2.76 -3.05
N ASP A 73 -5.19 2.65 -2.96
CA ASP A 73 -5.90 2.44 -1.70
C ASP A 73 -6.15 0.93 -1.48
N ILE A 74 -5.13 0.25 -0.93
CA ILE A 74 -5.18 -1.19 -0.63
C ILE A 74 -5.27 -1.35 0.89
N GLU A 75 -6.17 -2.23 1.33
CA GLU A 75 -6.39 -2.52 2.74
C GLU A 75 -5.10 -3.03 3.41
N LEU A 76 -4.75 -2.47 4.57
CA LEU A 76 -3.58 -2.90 5.36
C LEU A 76 -4.02 -3.78 6.54
N ARG A 77 -3.62 -5.06 6.51
CA ARG A 77 -3.94 -6.04 7.56
C ARG A 77 -2.70 -6.31 8.42
N ASN A 78 -2.75 -5.94 9.69
CA ASN A 78 -1.63 -6.17 10.62
C ASN A 78 -1.67 -7.61 11.16
N ALA A 79 -0.73 -8.44 10.70
CA ALA A 79 -0.60 -9.84 11.13
C ALA A 79 0.43 -10.06 12.26
N GLN A 80 1.02 -8.99 12.80
CA GLN A 80 2.01 -9.09 13.89
C GLN A 80 1.35 -9.41 15.22
N ALA A 81 0.22 -8.76 15.50
CA ALA A 81 -0.58 -9.02 16.69
C ALA A 81 -1.33 -10.35 16.54
N THR A 82 -1.56 -11.04 17.66
CA THR A 82 -2.52 -12.13 17.70
C THR A 82 -3.91 -11.56 17.36
N GLY A 83 -4.59 -12.16 16.39
CA GLY A 83 -5.86 -11.67 15.89
C GLY A 83 -6.27 -12.30 14.56
N PRO A 84 -7.42 -11.89 14.00
CA PRO A 84 -8.03 -12.54 12.85
C PRO A 84 -7.11 -12.56 11.62
N TRP A 85 -6.38 -11.47 11.36
CA TRP A 85 -5.47 -11.36 10.21
C TRP A 85 -4.27 -12.29 10.28
N ARG A 86 -3.79 -12.59 11.49
CA ARG A 86 -2.71 -13.54 11.70
C ARG A 86 -3.18 -14.96 11.43
N GLU A 87 -4.37 -15.29 11.92
CA GLU A 87 -5.00 -16.60 11.75
C GLU A 87 -5.36 -16.84 10.29
N GLU A 88 -5.97 -15.85 9.61
CA GLU A 88 -6.28 -15.90 8.17
C GLU A 88 -5.02 -16.11 7.34
N LEU A 89 -3.94 -15.35 7.59
CA LEU A 89 -2.68 -15.52 6.86
C LEU A 89 -2.07 -16.91 7.07
N GLN A 90 -2.20 -17.48 8.28
CA GLN A 90 -1.67 -18.80 8.59
C GLN A 90 -2.51 -19.93 8.00
N ASN A 91 -3.84 -19.80 8.03
CA ASN A 91 -4.78 -20.84 7.59
C ASN A 91 -5.02 -20.81 6.09
N GLU A 92 -5.21 -19.62 5.51
CA GLU A 92 -5.55 -19.43 4.10
C GLU A 92 -4.32 -19.13 3.24
N GLY A 93 -3.42 -18.26 3.70
CA GLY A 93 -2.15 -18.01 3.01
C GLY A 93 -1.17 -19.18 3.11
N GLY A 94 -1.38 -20.07 4.09
CA GLY A 94 -0.57 -21.26 4.33
C GLY A 94 0.77 -20.99 5.02
N ARG A 95 1.22 -19.72 5.08
CA ARG A 95 2.46 -19.31 5.75
C ARG A 95 2.31 -17.96 6.42
N LEU A 96 2.72 -17.90 7.69
CA LEU A 96 2.89 -16.65 8.42
C LEU A 96 4.17 -15.91 7.98
N GLN A 97 4.18 -15.45 6.73
CA GLN A 97 5.26 -14.68 6.12
C GLN A 97 4.72 -13.35 5.62
N VAL A 98 5.46 -12.26 5.85
CA VAL A 98 5.12 -10.92 5.37
C VAL A 98 6.30 -10.29 4.62
N PRO A 99 6.06 -9.36 3.69
CA PRO A 99 4.75 -8.94 3.20
C PRO A 99 4.07 -10.02 2.36
N CYS A 100 2.74 -10.08 2.46
CA CYS A 100 1.90 -10.96 1.65
C CYS A 100 0.71 -10.16 1.12
N LEU A 101 0.44 -10.26 -0.18
CA LEU A 101 -0.70 -9.63 -0.83
C LEU A 101 -1.75 -10.69 -1.14
N ARG A 102 -2.95 -10.53 -0.58
CA ARG A 102 -4.14 -11.27 -0.97
C ARG A 102 -4.76 -10.58 -2.18
N ILE A 103 -5.05 -11.35 -3.20
CA ILE A 103 -5.62 -10.90 -4.47
C ILE A 103 -6.89 -11.71 -4.69
N GLU A 104 -8.03 -11.03 -4.71
CA GLU A 104 -9.30 -11.65 -5.09
C GLU A 104 -9.54 -11.42 -6.58
N GLU A 105 -9.58 -12.53 -7.32
CA GLU A 105 -9.78 -12.52 -8.77
C GLU A 105 -11.27 -12.37 -9.10
N GLU A 106 -11.59 -12.07 -10.35
CA GLU A 106 -12.97 -11.84 -10.80
C GLU A 106 -13.88 -13.07 -10.67
N ASP A 107 -13.29 -14.27 -10.75
CA ASP A 107 -13.98 -15.56 -10.59
C ASP A 107 -14.24 -15.93 -9.11
N GLY A 108 -13.83 -15.07 -8.17
CA GLY A 108 -13.97 -15.30 -6.73
C GLY A 108 -12.85 -16.16 -6.14
N SER A 109 -11.86 -16.57 -6.93
CA SER A 109 -10.67 -17.24 -6.40
C SER A 109 -9.75 -16.27 -5.67
N VAL A 110 -9.07 -16.76 -4.64
CA VAL A 110 -8.14 -15.97 -3.83
C VAL A 110 -6.72 -16.47 -4.06
N ARG A 111 -5.86 -15.56 -4.50
CA ARG A 111 -4.44 -15.80 -4.72
C ARG A 111 -3.60 -15.05 -3.71
N TRP A 112 -2.57 -15.71 -3.21
CA TRP A 112 -1.64 -15.15 -2.22
C TRP A 112 -0.28 -14.93 -2.87
N LEU A 113 0.21 -13.70 -2.83
CA LEU A 113 1.49 -13.31 -3.40
C LEU A 113 2.46 -12.86 -2.30
N TYR A 114 3.52 -13.64 -2.13
CA TYR A 114 4.60 -13.37 -1.19
C TYR A 114 5.74 -12.61 -1.85
N GLU A 115 6.71 -12.19 -1.04
CA GLU A 115 7.91 -11.45 -1.42
C GLU A 115 7.66 -10.00 -1.85
N SER A 116 8.32 -9.07 -1.18
CA SER A 116 8.10 -7.63 -1.42
C SER A 116 8.34 -7.21 -2.86
N ASP A 117 9.34 -7.79 -3.54
CA ASP A 117 9.66 -7.45 -4.92
C ASP A 117 8.64 -7.99 -5.92
N ALA A 118 8.07 -9.18 -5.68
CA ALA A 118 7.01 -9.71 -6.51
C ALA A 118 5.71 -8.91 -6.35
N ILE A 119 5.37 -8.53 -5.11
CA ILE A 119 4.23 -7.65 -4.82
C ILE A 119 4.39 -6.31 -5.54
N ILE A 120 5.55 -5.66 -5.40
CA ILE A 120 5.80 -4.36 -6.04
C ILE A 120 5.71 -4.47 -7.57
N ARG A 121 6.25 -5.54 -8.15
CA ARG A 121 6.19 -5.79 -9.59
C ARG A 121 4.74 -5.95 -10.05
N TYR A 122 3.97 -6.79 -9.38
CA TYR A 122 2.55 -6.99 -9.67
C TYR A 122 1.76 -5.67 -9.61
N LEU A 123 1.95 -4.86 -8.57
CA LEU A 123 1.27 -3.57 -8.45
C LEU A 123 1.65 -2.60 -9.57
N ARG A 124 2.91 -2.61 -10.01
CA ARG A 124 3.35 -1.77 -11.13
C ARG A 124 2.78 -2.25 -12.46
N GLU A 125 2.88 -3.54 -12.75
CA GLU A 125 2.35 -4.12 -13.99
C GLU A 125 0.85 -3.84 -14.15
N ARG A 126 0.09 -3.84 -13.04
CA ARG A 126 -1.35 -3.63 -13.08
C ARG A 126 -1.78 -2.16 -13.04
N PHE A 127 -1.06 -1.29 -12.34
CA PHE A 127 -1.55 0.06 -12.01
C PHE A 127 -0.60 1.20 -12.41
N ASP A 128 0.58 0.90 -12.94
CA ASP A 128 1.50 1.92 -13.44
C ASP A 128 1.14 2.29 -14.89
N PRO A 129 0.66 3.51 -15.16
CA PRO A 129 0.30 3.94 -16.51
C PRO A 129 1.51 3.99 -17.45
N ALA A 130 2.73 4.10 -16.93
CA ALA A 130 3.94 4.11 -17.76
C ALA A 130 4.26 2.73 -18.36
N GLN A 131 3.79 1.64 -17.72
CA GLN A 131 4.00 0.26 -18.16
C GLN A 131 2.96 -0.20 -19.20
N THR A 132 1.83 0.50 -19.34
CA THR A 132 0.78 0.17 -20.33
C THR A 132 1.19 0.51 -21.77
N THR A 133 2.26 1.29 -21.97
CA THR A 133 2.72 1.71 -23.30
C THR A 133 3.79 0.80 -23.93
N ASP A 134 4.18 -0.31 -23.27
CA ASP A 134 5.15 -1.25 -23.83
C ASP A 134 4.43 -2.48 -24.39
N PRO A 135 4.36 -2.67 -25.73
CA PRO A 135 3.84 -3.90 -26.28
C PRO A 135 4.81 -5.02 -25.89
N THR A 136 4.35 -5.88 -24.97
CA THR A 136 4.82 -7.25 -24.72
C THR A 136 6.11 -7.64 -25.47
N PRO A 137 7.26 -7.84 -24.82
CA PRO A 137 8.29 -8.64 -25.44
C PRO A 137 7.73 -10.06 -25.58
N ALA A 138 7.44 -10.44 -26.81
CA ALA A 138 6.91 -11.75 -27.18
C ALA A 138 7.74 -12.89 -26.53
N PRO A 139 7.11 -13.91 -25.94
CA PRO A 139 7.83 -15.09 -25.52
C PRO A 139 8.20 -15.90 -26.77
N ASN A 140 9.43 -15.73 -27.28
CA ASN A 140 10.21 -16.73 -28.04
C ASN A 140 11.44 -16.08 -28.70
N SER A 141 12.57 -16.04 -27.98
CA SER A 141 13.89 -16.01 -28.61
C SER A 141 14.51 -17.40 -28.45
N PRO A 142 14.89 -18.11 -29.54
CA PRO A 142 15.52 -19.42 -29.42
C PRO A 142 16.92 -19.31 -28.80
N PRO A 143 17.43 -20.37 -28.16
CA PRO A 143 18.78 -20.37 -27.59
C PRO A 143 19.81 -20.22 -28.72
N ARG A 144 20.68 -19.22 -28.60
CA ARG A 144 21.86 -19.11 -29.47
C ARG A 144 22.80 -20.28 -29.17
N SER A 145 23.03 -21.07 -30.21
CA SER A 145 24.10 -22.06 -30.39
C SER A 145 25.49 -21.48 -30.14
#